data_AF-A0AAU0RU38-F1
#
_entry.id   AF-A0AAU0RU38-F1
#
_cell.length_a   1.000
_cell.length_b   1.000
_cell.length_c   1.000
_cell.angle_alpha   90.00
_cell.angle_beta   90.00
_cell.angle_gamma   90.00
#
_symmetry.space_group_name_H-M   'P 1'
#
loop_
_entity.id
_entity.type
_entity.pdbx_description
1 polymer ?
#
loop_
_entity_poly.entity_id
_entity_poly.type
_entity_poly.pdbx_seq_one_letter_code
_entity_poly.pdbx_strand_id
1 'polypeptide(L)'
;MDILKKKEVLNSRVAINRFNKRRCSVLAVCTSLLFTGGLAMGADEGVSAASATPMANGSLELYKNTAPTTGNGTWQLRCTIPLPEIGTKGEVDVYLDSHIYGCNNDEAYGYRLIDAGIMSFGFYDKKCGDSHLYDDDYFEYKVMAHHTTTGIVKRLDTGVGIGQEVTPGVKYISGAYHNGIDGKLSCVRFFSIANTGGISGN
;
A
#
# COMPACT_ATOMS: atom_id res chain seq x y z
N MET A 1 2.17 8.37 -50.28
CA MET A 1 3.51 8.37 -49.66
C MET A 1 3.81 9.80 -49.30
N ASP A 2 3.65 10.18 -48.03
CA ASP A 2 4.14 11.45 -47.52
C ASP A 2 4.58 11.26 -46.06
N ILE A 3 5.87 11.52 -45.87
CA ILE A 3 6.60 11.48 -44.61
C ILE A 3 6.69 12.92 -44.16
N LEU A 4 6.19 13.26 -42.97
CA LEU A 4 6.84 14.24 -42.09
C LEU A 4 6.25 14.19 -40.67
N LYS A 5 7.15 13.88 -39.75
CA LYS A 5 7.00 13.79 -38.30
C LYS A 5 6.51 15.11 -37.70
N LYS A 6 5.64 15.03 -36.69
CA LYS A 6 5.51 16.08 -35.67
C LYS A 6 5.51 15.43 -34.29
N LYS A 7 6.70 15.41 -33.66
CA LYS A 7 6.86 15.39 -32.21
C LYS A 7 6.68 16.83 -31.74
N GLU A 8 5.89 17.05 -30.70
CA GLU A 8 6.24 18.03 -29.68
C GLU A 8 5.54 17.72 -28.36
N VAL A 9 6.39 17.68 -27.34
CA VAL A 9 6.16 17.42 -25.93
C VAL A 9 6.33 18.76 -25.24
N LEU A 10 5.39 19.20 -24.41
CA LEU A 10 5.64 20.22 -23.39
C LEU A 10 4.67 19.97 -22.22
N ASN A 11 5.18 19.41 -21.11
CA ASN A 11 5.63 20.13 -19.92
C ASN A 11 4.49 20.79 -19.13
N SER A 12 4.10 20.16 -18.03
CA SER A 12 3.60 20.88 -16.85
C SER A 12 4.32 20.36 -15.62
N ARG A 13 5.35 21.11 -15.22
CA ARG A 13 6.00 21.02 -13.92
C ARG A 13 5.14 21.82 -12.94
N VAL A 14 4.67 21.19 -11.87
CA VAL A 14 4.32 21.90 -10.63
C VAL A 14 5.28 21.42 -9.56
N ALA A 15 6.18 22.32 -9.20
CA ALA A 15 7.02 22.25 -8.02
C ALA A 15 6.36 23.01 -6.88
N ILE A 16 6.98 22.92 -5.69
CA ILE A 16 6.79 23.71 -4.45
C ILE A 16 5.88 22.93 -3.46
N ASN A 17 6.28 22.57 -2.24
CA ASN A 17 7.17 23.27 -1.33
C ASN A 17 7.90 22.39 -0.30
N ARG A 18 9.05 22.92 0.13
CA ARG A 18 9.91 22.51 1.23
C ARG A 18 9.15 22.47 2.56
N PHE A 19 9.32 21.41 3.35
CA PHE A 19 9.17 21.51 4.80
C PHE A 19 10.50 21.29 5.51
N ASN A 20 10.75 22.23 6.41
CA ASN A 20 12.02 22.61 6.96
C ASN A 20 12.31 21.75 8.20
N LYS A 21 13.47 21.10 8.15
CA LYS A 21 14.33 20.64 9.23
C LYS A 21 14.03 21.26 10.61
N ARG A 22 13.53 20.47 11.56
CA ARG A 22 13.87 20.60 12.99
C ARG A 22 14.00 19.23 13.64
N ARG A 23 15.24 18.91 14.01
CA ARG A 23 15.57 17.89 15.01
C ARG A 23 15.11 18.41 16.37
N CYS A 24 14.39 17.61 17.14
CA CYS A 24 14.37 17.71 18.59
C CYS A 24 14.65 16.31 19.14
N SER A 25 15.89 16.13 19.59
CA SER A 25 16.25 15.14 20.58
C SER A 25 15.81 15.64 21.96
N VAL A 26 15.85 14.74 22.95
CA VAL A 26 15.97 14.95 24.41
C VAL A 26 14.77 14.41 25.23
N LEU A 27 15.03 13.21 25.79
CA LEU A 27 14.92 12.78 27.20
C LEU A 27 14.25 13.68 28.27
N ALA A 28 13.81 12.99 29.34
CA ALA A 28 13.41 13.43 30.70
C ALA A 28 11.89 13.60 30.90
N VAL A 29 11.19 12.77 31.69
CA VAL A 29 11.27 12.50 33.16
C VAL A 29 10.75 13.67 34.01
N CYS A 30 9.81 13.33 34.91
CA CYS A 30 9.36 14.08 36.10
C CYS A 30 8.47 15.31 35.83
N THR A 31 7.42 15.65 36.60
CA THR A 31 7.03 15.32 37.97
C THR A 31 5.55 15.63 38.17
N SER A 32 4.95 14.97 39.16
CA SER A 32 3.59 15.11 39.66
C SER A 32 3.19 16.52 40.13
N LEU A 33 1.89 16.79 39.95
CA LEU A 33 0.95 17.62 40.73
C LEU A 33 1.52 18.52 41.85
N LEU A 34 1.12 19.80 41.80
CA LEU A 34 0.52 20.51 42.94
C LEU A 34 -0.43 21.61 42.45
N PHE A 35 -1.65 21.56 42.96
CA PHE A 35 -2.73 22.54 42.81
C PHE A 35 -2.43 23.82 43.62
N THR A 36 -2.70 25.00 43.06
CA THR A 36 -3.35 26.13 43.75
C THR A 36 -3.73 27.22 42.74
N GLY A 37 -4.86 27.90 43.02
CA GLY A 37 -5.71 28.57 42.05
C GLY A 37 -5.27 29.96 41.57
N GLY A 38 -5.96 30.40 40.52
CA GLY A 38 -5.86 31.74 39.95
C GLY A 38 -6.78 31.87 38.73
N LEU A 39 -7.80 32.73 38.84
CA LEU A 39 -8.67 33.15 37.74
C LEU A 39 -7.86 33.93 36.70
N ALA A 40 -7.79 33.44 35.46
CA ALA A 40 -7.45 34.24 34.29
C ALA A 40 -8.11 33.65 33.03
N MET A 41 -8.74 34.55 32.29
CA MET A 41 -9.48 34.30 31.05
C MET A 41 -8.53 33.94 29.89
N GLY A 42 -9.01 33.05 29.01
CA GLY A 42 -8.67 33.04 27.59
C GLY A 42 -7.29 32.49 27.22
N ALA A 43 -7.24 31.18 26.95
CA ALA A 43 -6.34 30.63 25.94
C ALA A 43 -7.02 29.42 25.33
N ASP A 44 -7.44 29.60 24.08
CA ASP A 44 -7.91 28.56 23.17
C ASP A 44 -6.71 27.66 22.86
N GLU A 45 -6.44 26.69 23.74
CA GLU A 45 -5.54 25.60 23.41
C GLU A 45 -6.33 24.61 22.57
N GLY A 46 -6.29 24.87 21.25
CA GLY A 46 -6.63 23.92 20.23
C GLY A 46 -5.88 22.63 20.51
N VAL A 47 -6.59 21.70 21.16
CA VAL A 47 -6.21 20.31 21.26
C VAL A 47 -6.10 19.86 19.81
N SER A 48 -4.87 19.85 19.28
CA SER A 48 -4.57 19.12 18.07
C SER A 48 -4.76 17.66 18.44
N ALA A 49 -6.01 17.21 18.39
CA ALA A 49 -6.31 15.84 18.08
C ALA A 49 -5.48 15.57 16.82
N ALA A 50 -4.35 14.88 17.01
CA ALA A 50 -3.72 14.16 15.93
C ALA A 50 -4.89 13.42 15.30
N SER A 51 -5.30 13.86 14.10
CA SER A 51 -6.36 13.17 13.39
C SER A 51 -5.80 11.79 13.17
N ALA A 52 -6.23 10.85 14.00
CA ALA A 52 -6.19 9.45 13.65
C ALA A 52 -7.06 9.38 12.41
N THR A 53 -6.42 9.51 11.25
CA THR A 53 -7.03 9.19 9.97
C THR A 53 -7.62 7.81 10.18
N PRO A 54 -8.94 7.63 10.02
CA PRO A 54 -9.57 6.35 10.20
C PRO A 54 -8.99 5.41 9.14
N MET A 55 -7.97 4.64 9.54
CA MET A 55 -7.42 3.58 8.71
C MET A 55 -8.59 2.78 8.14
N ALA A 56 -8.59 2.49 6.84
CA ALA A 56 -9.47 1.43 6.35
C ALA A 56 -9.25 0.22 7.27
N ASN A 57 -10.33 -0.41 7.75
CA ASN A 57 -10.28 -1.48 8.74
C ASN A 57 -9.55 -2.75 8.27
N GLY A 58 -8.95 -2.73 7.08
CA GLY A 58 -8.27 -3.84 6.46
C GLY A 58 -6.77 -3.66 6.30
N SER A 59 -6.12 -4.77 5.99
CA SER A 59 -4.68 -4.82 5.80
C SER A 59 -4.29 -5.80 4.69
N LEU A 60 -3.13 -5.55 4.11
CA LEU A 60 -2.39 -6.49 3.29
C LEU A 60 -1.22 -7.03 4.12
N GLU A 61 -1.31 -8.29 4.50
CA GLU A 61 -0.26 -9.00 5.21
C GLU A 61 0.69 -9.68 4.21
N LEU A 62 2.00 -9.47 4.34
CA LEU A 62 3.02 -10.11 3.52
C LEU A 62 3.75 -11.20 4.30
N TYR A 63 3.97 -12.34 3.64
CA TYR A 63 4.50 -13.54 4.25
C TYR A 63 5.75 -14.05 3.54
N LYS A 64 6.66 -14.62 4.33
CA LYS A 64 7.79 -15.43 3.86
C LYS A 64 7.44 -16.90 3.97
N ASN A 65 7.81 -17.70 2.99
CA ASN A 65 7.81 -19.15 3.12
C ASN A 65 9.18 -19.62 3.63
N THR A 66 9.23 -20.51 4.62
CA THR A 66 10.51 -21.02 5.16
C THR A 66 11.21 -22.02 4.23
N ALA A 67 10.51 -22.59 3.26
CA ALA A 67 11.06 -23.45 2.22
C ALA A 67 10.49 -23.05 0.84
N PRO A 68 10.86 -21.87 0.33
CA PRO A 68 10.21 -21.28 -0.85
C PRO A 68 10.44 -22.11 -2.12
N THR A 69 11.55 -22.83 -2.21
CA THR A 69 11.89 -23.68 -3.36
C THR A 69 11.02 -24.92 -3.48
N THR A 70 10.51 -25.45 -2.36
CA THR A 70 9.66 -26.65 -2.35
C THR A 70 8.19 -26.34 -2.18
N GLY A 71 7.83 -25.11 -1.77
CA GLY A 71 6.47 -24.70 -1.45
C GLY A 71 5.88 -25.33 -0.18
N ASN A 72 6.61 -26.27 0.44
CA ASN A 72 6.16 -27.04 1.61
C ASN A 72 6.55 -26.38 2.95
N GLY A 73 7.14 -25.19 2.92
CA GLY A 73 7.52 -24.49 4.13
C GLY A 73 6.34 -23.85 4.83
N THR A 74 6.59 -23.45 6.07
CA THR A 74 5.64 -22.69 6.89
C THR A 74 5.63 -21.22 6.46
N TRP A 75 4.44 -20.62 6.53
CA TRP A 75 4.24 -19.20 6.28
C TRP A 75 4.53 -18.40 7.55
N GLN A 76 5.39 -17.39 7.43
CA GLN A 76 5.75 -16.47 8.51
C GLN A 76 5.36 -15.05 8.10
N LEU A 77 4.52 -14.40 8.90
CA LEU A 77 4.16 -13.00 8.70
C LEU A 77 5.43 -12.14 8.82
N ARG A 78 5.69 -11.29 7.83
CA ARG A 78 6.84 -10.37 7.82
C ARG A 78 6.42 -8.95 8.12
N CYS A 79 5.35 -8.50 7.48
CA CYS A 79 4.83 -7.17 7.71
C CYS A 79 3.35 -7.08 7.36
N THR A 80 2.73 -6.01 7.83
CA THR A 80 1.32 -5.70 7.61
C THR A 80 1.23 -4.28 7.07
N ILE A 81 0.75 -4.15 5.84
CA ILE A 81 0.54 -2.87 5.17
C ILE A 81 -0.93 -2.47 5.38
N PRO A 82 -1.22 -1.36 6.07
CA PRO A 82 -2.59 -0.85 6.15
C PRO A 82 -3.14 -0.56 4.74
N LEU A 83 -4.38 -0.96 4.47
CA LEU A 83 -5.00 -0.61 3.20
C LEU A 83 -5.32 0.89 3.17
N PRO A 84 -5.21 1.54 2.00
CA PRO A 84 -5.58 2.94 1.87
C PRO A 84 -7.07 3.13 2.12
N GLU A 85 -7.43 4.31 2.64
CA GLU A 85 -8.81 4.65 2.95
C GLU A 85 -9.70 4.59 1.69
N ILE A 86 -10.91 4.06 1.84
CA ILE A 86 -11.91 4.05 0.77
C ILE A 86 -12.17 5.50 0.32
N GLY A 87 -12.06 5.74 -0.99
CA GLY A 87 -12.20 7.08 -1.57
C GLY A 87 -10.90 7.88 -1.67
N THR A 88 -9.76 7.32 -1.23
CA THR A 88 -8.43 7.87 -1.57
C THR A 88 -8.31 7.98 -3.08
N LYS A 89 -8.06 9.21 -3.57
CA LYS A 89 -7.87 9.47 -5.00
C LYS A 89 -6.41 9.25 -5.38
N GLY A 90 -6.20 8.51 -6.46
CA GLY A 90 -4.87 8.26 -7.02
C GLY A 90 -4.29 6.91 -6.60
N GLU A 91 -2.99 6.77 -6.80
CA GLU A 91 -2.23 5.57 -6.50
C GLU A 91 -1.51 5.76 -5.15
N VAL A 92 -1.47 4.70 -4.36
CA VAL A 92 -0.72 4.66 -3.11
C VAL A 92 0.39 3.63 -3.26
N ASP A 93 1.63 4.10 -3.22
CA ASP A 93 2.82 3.28 -3.37
C ASP A 93 3.46 2.96 -2.01
N VAL A 94 3.80 1.70 -1.79
CA VAL A 94 4.55 1.23 -0.63
C VAL A 94 5.84 0.59 -1.13
N TYR A 95 6.96 1.28 -0.91
CA TYR A 95 8.28 0.85 -1.32
C TYR A 95 8.93 -0.02 -0.24
N LEU A 96 9.35 -1.25 -0.57
CA LEU A 96 9.87 -2.20 0.42
C LEU A 96 11.36 -1.98 0.77
N ASP A 97 12.07 -1.15 0.02
CA ASP A 97 13.43 -0.72 0.35
C ASP A 97 13.47 0.37 1.44
N SER A 98 12.33 1.01 1.71
CA SER A 98 12.20 2.09 2.68
C SER A 98 11.94 1.60 4.11
N HIS A 99 11.77 0.28 4.29
CA HIS A 99 11.37 -0.36 5.55
C HIS A 99 10.05 0.20 6.14
N ILE A 100 9.22 0.85 5.32
CA ILE A 100 7.90 1.31 5.71
C ILE A 100 7.06 0.10 6.17
N TYR A 101 6.40 0.25 7.32
CA TYR A 101 5.67 -0.83 8.01
C TYR A 101 6.51 -2.06 8.39
N GLY A 102 7.85 -1.93 8.41
CA GLY A 102 8.77 -3.04 8.66
C GLY A 102 8.84 -4.04 7.49
N CYS A 103 8.31 -3.69 6.32
CA CYS A 103 8.41 -4.52 5.14
C CYS A 103 9.81 -4.39 4.54
N ASN A 104 10.54 -5.50 4.50
CA ASN A 104 11.84 -5.56 3.83
C ASN A 104 11.64 -6.05 2.39
N ASN A 105 12.43 -5.49 1.50
CA ASN A 105 12.69 -6.09 0.21
C ASN A 105 13.17 -7.55 0.39
N ASP A 106 12.88 -8.40 -0.58
CA ASP A 106 13.34 -9.79 -0.66
C ASP A 106 12.75 -10.79 0.35
N GLU A 107 11.75 -10.38 1.15
CA GLU A 107 11.17 -11.26 2.18
C GLU A 107 9.71 -11.66 1.93
N ALA A 108 9.07 -11.14 0.89
CA ALA A 108 7.69 -11.45 0.56
C ALA A 108 7.60 -12.51 -0.56
N TYR A 109 6.86 -13.58 -0.27
CA TYR A 109 6.59 -14.73 -1.14
C TYR A 109 5.09 -15.03 -1.24
N GLY A 110 4.31 -14.46 -0.34
CA GLY A 110 2.87 -14.59 -0.35
C GLY A 110 2.20 -13.45 0.39
N TYR A 111 0.88 -13.40 0.26
CA TYR A 111 0.05 -12.37 0.83
C TYR A 111 -1.24 -12.93 1.44
N ARG A 112 -1.81 -12.16 2.37
CA ARG A 112 -3.17 -12.33 2.87
C ARG A 112 -3.84 -10.97 2.92
N LEU A 113 -5.07 -10.86 2.43
CA LEU A 113 -5.90 -9.67 2.62
C LEU A 113 -6.79 -9.88 3.83
N ILE A 114 -6.91 -8.85 4.66
CA ILE A 114 -7.84 -8.75 5.78
C ILE A 114 -8.77 -7.59 5.51
N ASP A 115 -10.08 -7.84 5.60
CA ASP A 115 -11.13 -6.82 5.52
C ASP A 115 -10.98 -5.80 4.37
N ALA A 116 -10.58 -6.27 3.19
CA ALA A 116 -10.30 -5.41 2.06
C ALA A 116 -11.59 -4.87 1.41
N GLY A 117 -11.61 -3.57 1.09
CA GLY A 117 -12.64 -2.96 0.25
C GLY A 117 -12.45 -3.27 -1.23
N ILE A 118 -13.38 -2.81 -2.08
CA ILE A 118 -13.24 -2.89 -3.54
C ILE A 118 -12.09 -1.96 -3.98
N MET A 119 -11.02 -2.57 -4.48
CA MET A 119 -9.80 -1.89 -4.89
C MET A 119 -8.97 -2.77 -5.83
N SER A 120 -8.00 -2.19 -6.52
CA SER A 120 -6.93 -2.94 -7.17
C SER A 120 -5.62 -2.76 -6.43
N PHE A 121 -4.78 -3.77 -6.51
CA PHE A 121 -3.43 -3.74 -5.95
C PHE A 121 -2.49 -4.57 -6.79
N GLY A 122 -1.20 -4.23 -6.78
CA GLY A 122 -0.19 -4.95 -7.53
C GLY A 122 1.12 -5.10 -6.78
N PHE A 123 1.82 -6.18 -7.09
CA PHE A 123 3.16 -6.51 -6.64
C PHE A 123 4.13 -6.33 -7.80
N TYR A 124 5.25 -5.67 -7.55
CA TYR A 124 6.23 -5.34 -8.59
C TYR A 124 7.65 -5.64 -8.11
N ASP A 125 8.42 -6.35 -8.95
CA ASP A 125 9.87 -6.48 -8.76
C ASP A 125 10.54 -5.10 -8.82
N LYS A 126 10.03 -4.20 -9.66
CA LYS A 126 10.54 -2.82 -9.79
C LYS A 126 9.88 -1.86 -8.81
N LYS A 127 10.56 -0.73 -8.58
CA LYS A 127 10.01 0.39 -7.80
C LYS A 127 8.82 0.99 -8.55
N CYS A 128 7.73 1.30 -7.85
CA CYS A 128 6.51 1.84 -8.46
C CYS A 128 6.72 3.13 -9.27
N GLY A 129 7.72 3.95 -8.94
CA GLY A 129 8.09 5.16 -9.70
C GLY A 129 8.99 4.92 -10.92
N ASP A 130 9.35 3.68 -11.23
CA ASP A 130 10.19 3.33 -12.39
C ASP A 130 9.41 3.49 -13.71
N SER A 131 10.05 4.04 -14.75
CA SER A 131 9.43 4.15 -16.08
C SER A 131 9.24 2.80 -16.77
N HIS A 132 9.92 1.77 -16.28
CA HIS A 132 9.90 0.40 -16.78
C HIS A 132 9.23 -0.57 -15.80
N LEU A 133 8.25 -0.08 -15.03
CA LEU A 133 7.55 -0.83 -13.98
C LEU A 133 7.03 -2.20 -14.43
N TYR A 134 6.62 -2.30 -15.70
CA TYR A 134 6.00 -3.47 -16.31
C TYR A 134 6.95 -4.32 -17.18
N ASP A 135 8.24 -3.97 -17.23
CA ASP A 135 9.23 -4.66 -18.06
C ASP A 135 9.85 -5.89 -17.36
N ASP A 136 9.47 -6.15 -16.10
CA ASP A 136 9.92 -7.28 -15.28
C ASP A 136 8.73 -7.97 -14.59
N ASP A 137 9.00 -8.85 -13.63
CA ASP A 137 7.96 -9.56 -12.88
C ASP A 137 6.98 -8.62 -12.16
N TYR A 138 5.68 -8.74 -12.48
CA TYR A 138 4.61 -8.03 -11.78
C TYR A 138 3.30 -8.81 -11.77
N PHE A 139 2.47 -8.58 -10.76
CA PHE A 139 1.16 -9.21 -10.61
C PHE A 139 0.15 -8.22 -10.04
N GLU A 140 -0.96 -8.01 -10.73
CA GLU A 140 -2.04 -7.12 -10.33
C GLU A 140 -3.34 -7.88 -10.09
N TYR A 141 -4.07 -7.45 -9.09
CA TYR A 141 -5.34 -8.03 -8.66
C TYR A 141 -6.41 -6.96 -8.50
N LYS A 142 -7.65 -7.44 -8.51
CA LYS A 142 -8.83 -6.66 -8.17
C LYS A 142 -9.64 -7.37 -7.11
N VAL A 143 -9.86 -6.68 -6.00
CA VAL A 143 -10.83 -7.05 -4.99
C VAL A 143 -12.22 -6.66 -5.50
N MET A 144 -13.11 -7.63 -5.60
CA MET A 144 -14.42 -7.50 -6.23
C MET A 144 -15.56 -7.30 -5.22
N ALA A 145 -15.31 -7.52 -3.93
CA ALA A 145 -16.30 -7.42 -2.86
C ALA A 145 -15.76 -6.62 -1.65
N HIS A 146 -16.66 -5.99 -0.91
CA HIS A 146 -16.32 -5.35 0.37
C HIS A 146 -16.03 -6.39 1.46
N HIS A 147 -15.20 -6.03 2.43
CA HIS A 147 -14.82 -6.87 3.58
C HIS A 147 -14.16 -8.20 3.17
N THR A 148 -13.44 -8.20 2.03
CA THR A 148 -12.79 -9.40 1.50
C THR A 148 -11.61 -9.80 2.38
N THR A 149 -11.68 -11.01 2.95
CA THR A 149 -10.57 -11.62 3.69
C THR A 149 -10.16 -12.91 3.00
N THR A 150 -8.89 -13.02 2.61
CA THR A 150 -8.36 -14.26 2.05
C THR A 150 -8.13 -15.23 3.21
N GLY A 151 -8.89 -16.32 3.29
CA GLY A 151 -8.82 -17.27 4.43
C GLY A 151 -7.47 -17.99 4.61
N ILE A 152 -6.62 -18.00 3.57
CA ILE A 152 -5.28 -18.61 3.58
C ILE A 152 -4.27 -17.66 2.92
N VAL A 153 -2.98 -17.85 3.23
CA VAL A 153 -1.88 -17.16 2.53
C VAL A 153 -1.83 -17.65 1.08
N LYS A 154 -1.77 -16.71 0.15
CA LYS A 154 -1.64 -16.96 -1.29
C LYS A 154 -0.23 -16.62 -1.74
N ARG A 155 0.34 -17.40 -2.64
CA ARG A 155 1.58 -17.01 -3.31
C ARG A 155 1.38 -15.73 -4.14
N LEU A 156 2.45 -14.95 -4.30
CA LEU A 156 2.42 -13.78 -5.19
C LEU A 156 2.21 -14.26 -6.64
N ASP A 157 2.97 -15.24 -7.10
CA ASP A 157 2.67 -15.92 -8.36
C ASP A 157 1.47 -16.86 -8.18
N THR A 158 0.33 -16.51 -8.76
CA THR A 158 -0.91 -17.23 -8.43
C THR A 158 -1.08 -18.56 -9.16
N GLY A 159 -0.28 -18.80 -10.20
CA GLY A 159 -0.39 -19.99 -11.05
C GLY A 159 -1.74 -20.11 -11.78
N VAL A 160 -2.60 -19.08 -11.72
CA VAL A 160 -3.90 -19.02 -12.42
C VAL A 160 -3.84 -18.05 -13.59
N GLY A 161 -4.76 -18.22 -14.53
CA GLY A 161 -4.84 -17.36 -15.72
C GLY A 161 -5.35 -15.96 -15.40
N ILE A 162 -4.92 -14.97 -16.18
CA ILE A 162 -5.48 -13.61 -16.14
C ILE A 162 -7.00 -13.71 -16.33
N GLY A 163 -7.75 -12.98 -15.51
CA GLY A 163 -9.19 -12.97 -15.53
C GLY A 163 -9.84 -14.06 -14.65
N GLN A 164 -9.07 -14.85 -13.92
CA GLN A 164 -9.59 -15.86 -12.99
C GLN A 164 -9.58 -15.36 -11.53
N GLU A 165 -10.48 -15.91 -10.72
CA GLU A 165 -10.44 -15.71 -9.27
C GLU A 165 -9.31 -16.53 -8.66
N VAL A 166 -8.46 -15.86 -7.87
CA VAL A 166 -7.35 -16.47 -7.12
C VAL A 166 -7.86 -17.00 -5.77
N THR A 167 -8.86 -16.30 -5.24
CA THR A 167 -9.62 -16.64 -4.05
C THR A 167 -11.00 -15.99 -4.19
N PRO A 168 -12.03 -16.45 -3.45
CA PRO A 168 -13.33 -15.80 -3.50
C PRO A 168 -13.21 -14.29 -3.26
N GLY A 169 -13.73 -13.50 -4.20
CA GLY A 169 -13.71 -12.03 -4.14
C GLY A 169 -12.41 -11.35 -4.59
N VAL A 170 -11.40 -12.08 -5.05
CA VAL A 170 -10.14 -11.51 -5.58
C VAL A 170 -9.80 -12.11 -6.93
N LYS A 171 -9.67 -11.24 -7.92
CA LYS A 171 -9.42 -11.60 -9.32
C LYS A 171 -8.02 -11.20 -9.75
N TYR A 172 -7.32 -12.08 -10.47
CA TYR A 172 -6.06 -11.74 -11.14
C TYR A 172 -6.36 -10.99 -12.44
N ILE A 173 -5.81 -9.79 -12.62
CA ILE A 173 -6.20 -8.88 -13.71
C ILE A 173 -5.08 -8.57 -14.70
N SER A 174 -3.82 -8.62 -14.28
CA SER A 174 -2.67 -8.40 -15.15
C SER A 174 -1.41 -8.95 -14.50
N GLY A 175 -0.43 -9.33 -15.30
CA GLY A 175 0.89 -9.68 -14.78
C GLY A 175 1.79 -10.33 -15.82
N ALA A 176 3.09 -10.31 -15.54
CA ALA A 176 4.12 -10.95 -16.33
C ALA A 176 5.04 -11.75 -15.42
N TYR A 177 5.42 -12.94 -15.88
CA TYR A 177 6.40 -13.79 -15.20
C TYR A 177 7.64 -13.94 -16.11
N HIS A 178 8.79 -13.48 -15.62
CA HIS A 178 10.09 -13.54 -16.28
C HIS A 178 11.04 -14.45 -15.53
N ASN A 179 11.37 -14.11 -14.27
CA ASN A 179 12.35 -14.84 -13.46
C ASN A 179 11.91 -15.05 -11.99
N GLY A 180 10.66 -14.69 -11.67
CA GLY A 180 10.02 -14.88 -10.38
C GLY A 180 10.19 -13.69 -9.44
N ILE A 181 9.05 -13.18 -8.95
CA ILE A 181 8.95 -12.06 -8.00
C ILE A 181 9.22 -12.47 -6.54
N ASP A 182 9.21 -13.77 -6.26
CA ASP A 182 9.36 -14.36 -4.94
C ASP A 182 10.69 -13.93 -4.30
N GLY A 183 10.60 -13.16 -3.21
CA GLY A 183 11.80 -12.61 -2.58
C GLY A 183 12.54 -11.60 -3.45
N LYS A 184 11.84 -10.86 -4.33
CA LYS A 184 12.35 -9.68 -5.06
C LYS A 184 11.36 -8.51 -5.08
N LEU A 185 10.36 -8.53 -4.21
CA LEU A 185 9.29 -7.55 -4.19
C LEU A 185 9.80 -6.16 -3.78
N SER A 186 9.99 -5.24 -4.72
CA SER A 186 10.41 -3.87 -4.41
C SER A 186 9.25 -2.94 -4.06
N CYS A 187 8.05 -3.19 -4.60
CA CYS A 187 6.93 -2.28 -4.40
C CYS A 187 5.56 -2.96 -4.40
N VAL A 188 4.66 -2.42 -3.58
CA VAL A 188 3.22 -2.65 -3.64
C VAL A 188 2.53 -1.36 -4.06
N ARG A 189 1.69 -1.41 -5.10
CA ARG A 189 0.85 -0.28 -5.49
C ARG A 189 -0.61 -0.61 -5.25
N PHE A 190 -1.33 0.30 -4.62
CA PHE A 190 -2.79 0.29 -4.56
C PHE A 190 -3.35 1.31 -5.55
N PHE A 191 -4.32 0.90 -6.37
CA PHE A 191 -4.88 1.73 -7.43
C PHE A 191 -6.37 1.43 -7.64
N SER A 192 -7.08 2.36 -8.30
CA SER A 192 -8.53 2.28 -8.51
C SER A 192 -9.31 1.98 -7.20
N ILE A 193 -9.10 2.81 -6.19
CA ILE A 193 -9.82 2.74 -4.91
C ILE A 193 -11.20 3.36 -5.13
N ALA A 194 -12.20 2.55 -5.50
CA ALA A 194 -13.53 3.04 -5.82
C ALA A 194 -14.21 3.56 -4.54
N ASN A 195 -14.72 4.79 -4.59
CA ASN A 195 -15.62 5.29 -3.56
C ASN A 195 -17.01 4.71 -3.85
N THR A 196 -17.41 3.65 -3.16
CA THR A 196 -18.78 3.10 -3.29
C THR A 196 -19.83 3.91 -2.52
N GLY A 197 -19.46 5.09 -1.99
CA GLY A 197 -20.40 6.08 -1.46
C GLY A 197 -21.19 6.76 -2.58
N GLY A 198 -22.21 6.08 -3.10
CA GLY A 198 -23.06 6.61 -4.16
C GLY A 198 -24.19 5.70 -4.63
N ILE A 199 -24.82 4.93 -3.73
CA ILE A 199 -26.21 4.51 -3.99
C ILE A 199 -27.09 5.73 -3.74
N SER A 200 -27.18 6.62 -4.73
CA SER A 200 -28.28 7.58 -4.81
C SER A 200 -29.45 6.86 -5.44
N GLY A 201 -30.31 6.29 -4.60
CA GLY A 201 -31.65 5.93 -5.03
C GLY A 201 -32.43 7.18 -5.38
N ASN A 202 -32.84 7.31 -6.64
CA ASN A 202 -34.17 7.70 -7.11
C ASN A 202 -34.19 7.74 -8.64
#